data_AF-A0A1Q5Q9U7-F1
#
_entry.id   AF-A0A1Q5Q9U7-F1
#
_cell.length_a   1.000
_cell.length_b   1.000
_cell.length_c   1.000
_cell.angle_alpha   90.00
_cell.angle_beta   90.00
_cell.angle_gamma   90.00
#
_symmetry.space_group_name_H-M   'P 1'
#
loop_
_entity.id
_entity.type
_entity.pdbx_description
1 polymer ?
#
loop_
_entity_poly.entity_id
_entity_poly.type
_entity_poly.pdbx_seq_one_letter_code
_entity_poly.pdbx_strand_id
1 'polypeptide(L)'
;MVVFQQTPGPSANPTSVPPSGRDGFIAAIQGTNSGLEQLMRDGLHAYSSYLDHQIWKCVSKAGPEWSAVFGPRNQWAAKIFSVLTIVTKYLSTSDSQTSLSDIVRHLLVETQSWGVKNRLQVRQAHDSDSDDMTLLLEHHLVFACLGWLSMLYTPFHDFSGSSDFRILRTDSMSSHLTNNAAVLNASDMHRPMGTMLRKMGLLPIMCPAMPPFRAPGGDSATFMKLSTVCYSSLRQIGEVSILWVNNLSEHCQFDAKRQELKIFRFPAYCLYLKRMESDVKDFNSSYLPPAIKEL
;
A
#
# COMPACT_ATOMS: atom_id res chain seq x y z
N MET A 1 18.79 27.35 3.60
CA MET A 1 19.36 26.82 2.35
C MET A 1 20.08 25.52 2.71
N VAL A 2 19.38 24.39 2.65
CA VAL A 2 19.91 23.09 3.08
C VAL A 2 20.43 22.37 1.84
N VAL A 3 21.76 22.22 1.79
CA VAL A 3 22.51 21.57 0.71
C VAL A 3 22.39 20.06 0.90
N PHE A 4 21.83 19.37 -0.09
CA PHE A 4 21.87 17.91 -0.18
C PHE A 4 23.31 17.48 -0.52
N GLN A 5 24.05 16.94 0.45
CA GLN A 5 25.31 16.24 0.18
C GLN A 5 25.00 14.82 -0.33
N GLN A 6 25.35 14.57 -1.59
CA GLN A 6 25.46 13.24 -2.17
C GLN A 6 26.78 12.60 -1.72
N THR A 7 26.71 11.40 -1.16
CA THR A 7 27.87 10.52 -0.92
C THR A 7 28.00 9.49 -2.06
N PRO A 8 29.21 9.20 -2.59
CA PRO A 8 29.40 8.28 -3.72
C PRO A 8 29.78 6.84 -3.31
N GLY A 9 29.14 5.84 -3.96
CA GLY A 9 29.60 4.46 -4.25
C GLY A 9 29.91 3.48 -3.09
N PRO A 10 29.77 2.14 -3.26
CA PRO A 10 30.13 1.40 -4.49
C PRO A 10 29.14 0.32 -4.99
N SER A 11 29.12 0.17 -6.33
CA SER A 11 28.93 -1.04 -7.17
C SER A 11 28.22 -2.29 -6.62
N ALA A 12 27.00 -2.52 -7.10
CA ALA A 12 26.57 -3.75 -7.80
C ALA A 12 25.17 -3.51 -8.41
N ASN A 13 25.02 -3.73 -9.73
CA ASN A 13 23.74 -3.56 -10.45
C ASN A 13 22.60 -4.36 -9.80
N PRO A 14 21.46 -3.75 -9.46
CA PRO A 14 20.19 -4.44 -9.51
C PRO A 14 19.69 -4.33 -10.94
N THR A 15 19.50 -5.47 -11.59
CA THR A 15 18.82 -5.61 -12.88
C THR A 15 17.55 -4.76 -12.88
N SER A 16 17.62 -3.60 -13.54
CA SER A 16 16.50 -2.68 -13.67
C SER A 16 15.35 -3.43 -14.34
N VAL A 17 14.16 -3.30 -13.76
CA VAL A 17 12.94 -3.81 -14.39
C VAL A 17 12.87 -3.24 -15.80
N PRO A 18 12.58 -4.05 -16.83
CA PRO A 18 12.43 -3.52 -18.17
C PRO A 18 11.39 -2.38 -18.14
N PRO A 19 11.71 -1.20 -18.72
CA PRO A 19 10.96 0.03 -18.53
C PRO A 19 9.46 -0.10 -18.87
N SER A 20 9.11 -1.03 -19.76
CA SER A 20 7.74 -1.27 -20.24
C SER A 20 6.70 -1.52 -19.14
N GLY A 21 7.04 -2.25 -18.06
CA GLY A 21 6.09 -2.53 -16.98
C GLY A 21 5.85 -1.34 -16.07
N ARG A 22 6.93 -0.63 -15.73
CA ARG A 22 6.93 0.53 -14.85
C ARG A 22 6.24 1.72 -15.51
N ASP A 23 6.54 1.97 -16.78
CA ASP A 23 5.96 3.06 -17.55
C ASP A 23 4.46 2.84 -17.76
N GLY A 24 4.05 1.59 -18.01
CA GLY A 24 2.64 1.20 -18.09
C GLY A 24 1.88 1.46 -16.78
N PHE A 25 2.51 1.18 -15.63
CA PHE A 25 1.94 1.47 -14.31
C PHE A 25 1.79 2.98 -14.06
N ILE A 26 2.84 3.75 -14.38
CA ILE A 26 2.80 5.22 -14.28
C ILE A 26 1.69 5.79 -15.17
N ALA A 27 1.58 5.31 -16.41
CA ALA A 27 0.52 5.72 -17.33
C ALA A 27 -0.88 5.34 -16.81
N ALA A 28 -1.04 4.15 -16.22
CA ALA A 28 -2.31 3.73 -15.64
C ALA A 28 -2.73 4.59 -14.45
N ILE A 29 -1.78 5.04 -13.63
CA ILE A 29 -2.02 5.99 -12.54
C ILE A 29 -2.34 7.39 -13.08
N GLN A 30 -1.62 7.85 -14.10
CA GLN A 30 -1.82 9.18 -14.68
C GLN A 30 -3.13 9.31 -15.46
N GLY A 31 -3.67 8.19 -15.97
CA GLY A 31 -4.83 8.20 -16.85
C GLY A 31 -4.55 8.93 -18.18
N THR A 32 -5.60 9.37 -18.87
CA THR A 32 -5.50 10.12 -20.15
C THR A 32 -5.18 11.60 -19.97
N ASN A 33 -4.94 12.07 -18.74
CA ASN A 33 -4.87 13.49 -18.43
C ASN A 33 -3.42 14.01 -18.49
N SER A 34 -3.10 14.67 -19.59
CA SER A 34 -1.79 15.31 -19.88
C SER A 34 -1.46 16.51 -18.98
N GLY A 35 -2.40 16.98 -18.17
CA GLY A 35 -2.27 18.18 -17.31
C GLY A 35 -1.69 17.93 -15.92
N LEU A 36 -0.84 16.91 -15.73
CA LEU A 36 -0.15 16.72 -14.46
C LEU A 36 0.95 17.79 -14.31
N GLU A 37 1.02 18.48 -13.18
CA GLU A 37 2.14 19.39 -12.91
C GLU A 37 3.45 18.60 -12.84
N GLN A 38 4.57 19.20 -13.28
CA GLN A 38 5.88 18.53 -13.29
C GLN A 38 6.25 17.96 -11.92
N LEU A 39 5.93 18.68 -10.84
CA LEU A 39 6.18 18.25 -9.46
C LEU A 39 5.47 16.94 -9.11
N MET A 40 4.23 16.75 -9.59
CA MET A 40 3.48 15.50 -9.38
C MET A 40 4.09 14.34 -10.16
N ARG A 41 4.59 14.60 -11.39
CA ARG A 41 5.29 13.58 -12.19
C ARG A 41 6.55 13.10 -11.48
N ASP A 42 7.38 14.04 -11.03
CA ASP A 42 8.64 13.73 -10.33
C ASP A 42 8.36 12.96 -9.04
N GLY A 43 7.32 13.36 -8.30
CA GLY A 43 6.86 12.65 -7.11
C GLY A 43 6.37 11.23 -7.40
N LEU A 44 5.64 11.04 -8.51
CA LEU A 44 5.17 9.72 -8.93
C LEU A 44 6.33 8.81 -9.37
N HIS A 45 7.35 9.37 -10.03
CA HIS A 45 8.57 8.63 -10.34
C HIS A 45 9.30 8.19 -9.06
N ALA A 46 9.41 9.06 -8.05
CA ALA A 46 10.00 8.72 -6.76
C ALA A 46 9.23 7.60 -6.05
N TYR A 47 7.89 7.67 -6.05
CA TYR A 47 7.03 6.60 -5.54
C TYR A 47 7.21 5.30 -6.32
N SER A 48 7.24 5.35 -7.64
CA SER A 48 7.45 4.18 -8.49
C SER A 48 8.83 3.53 -8.26
N SER A 49 9.88 4.33 -8.04
CA SER A 49 11.20 3.82 -7.63
C SER A 49 11.15 3.15 -6.25
N TYR A 50 10.38 3.71 -5.32
CA TYR A 50 10.16 3.09 -4.01
C TYR A 50 9.45 1.74 -4.14
N LEU A 51 8.39 1.67 -4.96
CA LEU A 51 7.68 0.41 -5.24
C LEU A 51 8.59 -0.64 -5.84
N ASP A 52 9.43 -0.26 -6.81
CA ASP A 52 10.39 -1.17 -7.42
C ASP A 52 11.29 -1.81 -6.36
N HIS A 53 11.81 -1.01 -5.42
CA HIS A 53 12.60 -1.51 -4.30
C HIS A 53 11.82 -2.46 -3.37
N GLN A 54 10.55 -2.17 -3.07
CA GLN A 54 9.72 -3.04 -2.24
C GLN A 54 9.40 -4.36 -2.95
N ILE A 55 9.09 -4.30 -4.24
CA ILE A 55 8.86 -5.47 -5.09
C ILE A 55 10.13 -6.33 -5.12
N TRP A 56 11.30 -5.74 -5.32
CA TRP A 56 12.57 -6.47 -5.30
C TRP A 56 12.88 -7.11 -3.94
N LYS A 57 12.57 -6.43 -2.83
CA LYS A 57 12.67 -7.02 -1.48
C LYS A 57 11.72 -8.21 -1.28
N CYS A 58 10.54 -8.15 -1.89
CA CYS A 58 9.57 -9.24 -1.88
C CYS A 58 10.09 -10.43 -2.71
N VAL A 59 10.50 -10.16 -3.95
CA VAL A 59 11.05 -11.13 -4.91
C VAL A 59 12.37 -11.76 -4.45
N SER A 60 13.17 -11.05 -3.65
CA SER A 60 14.43 -11.59 -3.13
C SER A 60 14.21 -12.66 -2.06
N LYS A 61 13.09 -12.59 -1.33
CA LYS A 61 12.70 -13.51 -0.26
C LYS A 61 11.71 -14.59 -0.69
N ALA A 62 11.06 -14.40 -1.83
CA ALA A 62 10.13 -15.36 -2.42
C ALA A 62 10.81 -16.71 -2.69
N GLY A 63 10.12 -17.80 -2.33
CA GLY A 63 10.59 -19.16 -2.54
C GLY A 63 10.33 -19.67 -3.97
N PRO A 64 10.68 -20.94 -4.24
CA PRO A 64 10.54 -21.54 -5.57
C PRO A 64 9.10 -21.56 -6.09
N GLU A 65 8.09 -21.52 -5.22
CA GLU A 65 6.65 -21.51 -5.53
C GLU A 65 6.24 -20.33 -6.43
N TRP A 66 6.94 -19.19 -6.34
CA TRP A 66 6.71 -18.03 -7.21
C TRP A 66 7.05 -18.30 -8.67
N SER A 67 7.93 -19.27 -8.94
CA SER A 67 8.30 -19.66 -10.31
C SER A 67 7.11 -20.28 -11.06
N ALA A 68 6.20 -20.94 -10.35
CA ALA A 68 4.98 -21.51 -10.94
C ALA A 68 3.98 -20.40 -11.35
N VAL A 69 3.95 -19.29 -10.61
CA VAL A 69 3.05 -18.16 -10.88
C VAL A 69 3.62 -17.23 -11.94
N PHE A 70 4.89 -16.85 -11.80
CA PHE A 70 5.51 -15.79 -12.59
C PHE A 70 6.54 -16.29 -13.60
N GLY A 71 6.83 -17.59 -13.66
CA GLY A 71 7.84 -18.15 -14.55
C GLY A 71 9.27 -17.76 -14.11
N PRO A 72 10.18 -17.47 -15.05
CA PRO A 72 11.58 -17.14 -14.72
C PRO A 72 11.72 -15.89 -13.84
N ARG A 73 12.63 -15.94 -12.86
CA ARG A 73 12.84 -14.88 -11.84
C ARG A 73 13.10 -13.49 -12.42
N ASN A 74 13.77 -13.40 -13.55
CA ASN A 74 14.04 -12.13 -14.23
C ASN A 74 12.79 -11.43 -14.77
N GLN A 75 11.63 -12.11 -14.81
CA GLN A 75 10.36 -11.53 -15.27
C GLN A 75 9.42 -11.14 -14.12
N TRP A 76 9.72 -11.52 -12.87
CA TRP A 76 8.77 -11.38 -11.76
C TRP A 76 8.38 -9.94 -11.51
N ALA A 77 9.35 -9.04 -11.41
CA ALA A 77 9.09 -7.63 -11.15
C ALA A 77 8.22 -6.98 -12.24
N ALA A 78 8.51 -7.25 -13.52
CA ALA A 78 7.71 -6.76 -14.64
C ALA A 78 6.27 -7.27 -14.57
N LYS A 79 6.07 -8.56 -14.27
CA LYS A 79 4.74 -9.15 -14.11
C LYS A 79 3.99 -8.59 -12.90
N ILE A 80 4.68 -8.32 -11.79
CA ILE A 80 4.08 -7.67 -10.61
C ILE A 80 3.62 -6.25 -10.96
N PHE A 81 4.38 -5.48 -11.73
CA PHE A 81 3.93 -4.16 -12.22
C PHE A 81 2.72 -4.27 -13.16
N SER A 82 2.65 -5.29 -14.00
CA SER A 82 1.47 -5.57 -14.81
C SER A 82 0.26 -5.96 -13.96
N VAL A 83 0.44 -6.75 -12.89
CA VAL A 83 -0.60 -7.04 -11.89
C VAL A 83 -1.06 -5.76 -11.20
N LEU A 84 -0.13 -4.93 -10.71
CA LEU A 84 -0.45 -3.62 -10.13
C LEU A 84 -1.29 -2.78 -11.08
N THR A 85 -0.95 -2.77 -12.37
CA THR A 85 -1.70 -2.05 -13.40
C THR A 85 -3.14 -2.58 -13.55
N ILE A 86 -3.31 -3.91 -13.58
CA ILE A 86 -4.64 -4.54 -13.67
C ILE A 86 -5.46 -4.23 -12.43
N VAL A 87 -4.88 -4.38 -11.24
CA VAL A 87 -5.54 -4.10 -9.96
C VAL A 87 -5.95 -2.62 -9.90
N THR A 88 -5.07 -1.69 -10.25
CA THR A 88 -5.41 -0.26 -10.31
C THR A 88 -6.60 0.01 -11.24
N LYS A 89 -6.59 -0.56 -12.45
CA LYS A 89 -7.70 -0.42 -13.41
C LYS A 89 -9.00 -0.99 -12.85
N TYR A 90 -8.95 -2.18 -12.26
CA TYR A 90 -10.12 -2.81 -11.66
C TYR A 90 -10.66 -1.99 -10.49
N LEU A 91 -9.81 -1.52 -9.58
CA LEU A 91 -10.24 -0.68 -8.46
C LEU A 91 -10.83 0.65 -8.89
N SER A 92 -10.40 1.20 -10.04
CA SER A 92 -10.98 2.43 -10.59
C SER A 92 -12.42 2.25 -11.09
N THR A 93 -12.84 1.00 -11.39
CA THR A 93 -14.18 0.69 -11.89
C THR A 93 -15.05 -0.09 -10.91
N SER A 94 -14.51 -0.53 -9.77
CA SER A 94 -15.18 -1.47 -8.85
C SER A 94 -15.81 -0.82 -7.62
N ASP A 95 -16.96 -1.31 -7.18
CA ASP A 95 -17.74 -0.78 -6.06
C ASP A 95 -17.12 -1.03 -4.66
N SER A 96 -17.62 -0.33 -3.62
CA SER A 96 -17.10 -0.40 -2.23
C SER A 96 -17.18 -1.77 -1.57
N GLN A 97 -17.95 -2.67 -2.14
CA GLN A 97 -18.11 -4.03 -1.62
C GLN A 97 -17.05 -5.00 -2.18
N THR A 98 -16.10 -4.52 -2.97
CA THR A 98 -15.04 -5.35 -3.56
C THR A 98 -14.21 -6.04 -2.47
N SER A 99 -14.16 -7.38 -2.54
CA SER A 99 -13.32 -8.21 -1.67
C SER A 99 -11.98 -8.57 -2.33
N LEU A 100 -11.02 -9.07 -1.56
CA LEU A 100 -9.75 -9.58 -2.11
C LEU A 100 -10.00 -10.71 -3.13
N SER A 101 -10.94 -11.60 -2.83
CA SER A 101 -11.30 -12.71 -3.72
C SER A 101 -11.91 -12.25 -5.04
N ASP A 102 -12.60 -11.11 -5.06
CA ASP A 102 -13.14 -10.55 -6.30
C ASP A 102 -12.04 -10.03 -7.23
N ILE A 103 -11.04 -9.37 -6.65
CA ILE A 103 -9.86 -8.90 -7.37
C ILE A 103 -9.06 -10.08 -7.93
N VAL A 104 -8.84 -11.12 -7.13
CA VAL A 104 -8.15 -12.35 -7.59
C VAL A 104 -8.91 -13.00 -8.74
N ARG A 105 -10.24 -13.12 -8.64
CA ARG A 105 -11.07 -13.68 -9.71
C ARG A 105 -10.95 -12.88 -11.00
N HIS A 106 -10.98 -11.54 -10.91
CA HIS A 106 -10.78 -10.67 -12.07
C HIS A 106 -9.37 -10.83 -12.66
N LEU A 107 -8.36 -10.89 -11.80
CA LEU A 107 -6.97 -11.10 -12.20
C LEU A 107 -6.79 -12.45 -12.90
N LEU A 108 -7.42 -13.52 -12.44
CA LEU A 108 -7.39 -14.82 -13.09
C LEU A 108 -7.99 -14.79 -14.50
N VAL A 109 -9.11 -14.08 -14.69
CA VAL A 109 -9.73 -13.92 -16.01
C VAL A 109 -8.79 -13.15 -16.95
N GLU A 110 -8.19 -12.06 -16.48
CA GLU A 110 -7.31 -11.22 -17.29
C GLU A 110 -5.96 -11.91 -17.59
N THR A 111 -5.42 -12.68 -16.64
CA THR A 111 -4.12 -13.35 -16.76
C THR A 111 -4.19 -14.67 -17.54
N GLN A 112 -5.37 -15.27 -17.74
CA GLN A 112 -5.54 -16.35 -18.73
C GLN A 112 -5.12 -15.92 -20.14
N SER A 113 -5.21 -14.63 -20.44
CA SER A 113 -4.69 -14.02 -21.68
C SER A 113 -3.16 -14.09 -21.79
N TRP A 114 -2.42 -14.15 -20.68
CA TRP A 114 -0.95 -14.15 -20.65
C TRP A 114 -0.32 -15.50 -21.04
N GLY A 115 -1.09 -16.42 -21.62
CA GLY A 115 -0.56 -17.70 -22.08
C GLY A 115 -0.31 -18.71 -20.96
N VAL A 116 -0.86 -18.49 -19.76
CA VAL A 116 -0.91 -19.49 -18.68
C VAL A 116 -1.99 -20.54 -19.00
N LYS A 117 -1.98 -21.07 -20.24
CA LYS A 117 -2.91 -22.09 -20.73
C LYS A 117 -2.74 -23.43 -20.01
N ASN A 118 -1.64 -23.63 -19.27
CA ASN A 118 -1.36 -24.88 -18.58
C ASN A 118 -2.19 -25.09 -17.29
N ARG A 119 -2.88 -24.08 -16.75
CA ARG A 119 -3.59 -24.24 -15.46
C ARG A 119 -4.93 -24.97 -15.56
N LEU A 120 -5.61 -24.92 -16.70
CA LEU A 120 -6.88 -25.64 -16.87
C LEU A 120 -6.70 -27.10 -17.32
N GLN A 121 -5.53 -27.47 -17.86
CA GLN A 121 -5.22 -28.87 -18.21
C GLN A 121 -4.58 -29.66 -17.05
N VAL A 122 -3.88 -29.00 -16.11
CA VAL A 122 -3.35 -29.67 -14.90
C VAL A 122 -4.43 -29.89 -13.83
N ARG A 123 -5.54 -29.14 -13.90
CA ARG A 123 -6.73 -29.29 -13.03
C ARG A 123 -7.40 -30.66 -13.07
N GLN A 124 -7.04 -31.53 -14.03
CA GLN A 124 -7.65 -32.85 -14.18
C GLN A 124 -6.77 -34.01 -13.69
N ALA A 125 -5.56 -33.79 -13.13
CA ALA A 125 -4.66 -34.92 -12.85
C ALA A 125 -3.81 -34.92 -11.56
N HIS A 126 -3.76 -33.90 -10.70
CA HIS A 126 -2.84 -33.99 -9.53
C HIS A 126 -3.22 -33.08 -8.34
N ASP A 127 -3.10 -33.63 -7.12
CA ASP A 127 -3.16 -33.03 -5.76
C ASP A 127 -3.98 -31.75 -5.54
N SER A 128 -5.09 -31.89 -4.82
CA SER A 128 -5.88 -30.78 -4.25
C SER A 128 -5.04 -29.76 -3.48
N ASP A 129 -3.97 -30.22 -2.83
CA ASP A 129 -3.15 -29.40 -1.94
C ASP A 129 -2.28 -28.38 -2.71
N SER A 130 -1.94 -28.67 -3.97
CA SER A 130 -1.16 -27.76 -4.83
C SER A 130 -1.98 -26.57 -5.35
N ASP A 131 -3.26 -26.82 -5.62
CA ASP A 131 -4.18 -25.80 -6.12
C ASP A 131 -4.53 -24.77 -5.02
N ASP A 132 -4.74 -25.25 -3.79
CA ASP A 132 -5.03 -24.39 -2.64
C ASP A 132 -3.85 -23.46 -2.30
N MET A 133 -2.62 -23.97 -2.36
CA MET A 133 -1.41 -23.17 -2.14
C MET A 133 -1.21 -22.10 -3.21
N THR A 134 -1.53 -22.41 -4.46
CA THR A 134 -1.45 -21.44 -5.57
C THR A 134 -2.47 -20.32 -5.41
N LEU A 135 -3.71 -20.68 -5.06
CA LEU A 135 -4.76 -19.70 -4.81
C LEU A 135 -4.41 -18.80 -3.63
N LEU A 136 -3.85 -19.36 -2.56
CA LEU A 136 -3.40 -18.59 -1.40
C LEU A 136 -2.32 -17.58 -1.78
N LEU A 137 -1.35 -17.99 -2.61
CA LEU A 137 -0.28 -17.12 -3.09
C LEU A 137 -0.81 -15.93 -3.92
N GLU A 138 -1.84 -16.15 -4.74
CA GLU A 138 -2.49 -15.09 -5.52
C GLU A 138 -3.17 -14.04 -4.64
N HIS A 139 -3.83 -14.48 -3.57
CA HIS A 139 -4.44 -13.56 -2.63
C HIS A 139 -3.40 -12.76 -1.85
N HIS A 140 -2.31 -13.40 -1.44
CA HIS A 140 -1.17 -12.75 -0.81
C HIS A 140 -0.52 -11.70 -1.72
N LEU A 141 -0.40 -12.00 -3.01
CA LEU A 141 0.06 -11.05 -4.01
C LEU A 141 -0.90 -9.86 -4.14
N VAL A 142 -2.20 -10.10 -4.29
CA VAL A 142 -3.18 -9.01 -4.38
C VAL A 142 -3.18 -8.17 -3.11
N PHE A 143 -3.09 -8.79 -1.94
CA PHE A 143 -2.94 -8.09 -0.66
C PHE A 143 -1.67 -7.24 -0.62
N ALA A 144 -0.54 -7.73 -1.13
CA ALA A 144 0.69 -6.95 -1.24
C ALA A 144 0.52 -5.76 -2.21
N CYS A 145 -0.11 -5.99 -3.37
CA CYS A 145 -0.44 -4.96 -4.33
C CYS A 145 -1.32 -3.87 -3.73
N LEU A 146 -2.34 -4.22 -2.94
CA LEU A 146 -3.17 -3.22 -2.25
C LEU A 146 -2.37 -2.38 -1.27
N GLY A 147 -1.48 -3.00 -0.48
CA GLY A 147 -0.60 -2.27 0.44
C GLY A 147 0.32 -1.30 -0.29
N TRP A 148 0.93 -1.74 -1.38
CA TRP A 148 1.76 -0.91 -2.24
C TRP A 148 0.98 0.22 -2.89
N LEU A 149 -0.19 -0.08 -3.49
CA LEU A 149 -1.02 0.90 -4.19
C LEU A 149 -1.58 1.98 -3.28
N SER A 150 -2.06 1.59 -2.10
CA SER A 150 -2.70 2.49 -1.14
C SER A 150 -1.71 3.19 -0.21
N MET A 151 -0.49 2.63 -0.09
CA MET A 151 0.50 3.03 0.91
C MET A 151 -0.04 3.01 2.35
N LEU A 152 -1.19 2.38 2.62
CA LEU A 152 -1.76 2.33 3.97
C LEU A 152 -0.93 1.45 4.90
N TYR A 153 -0.28 0.42 4.35
CA TYR A 153 0.57 -0.50 5.09
C TYR A 153 1.66 -1.06 4.18
N THR A 154 2.72 -1.57 4.79
CA THR A 154 3.74 -2.34 4.09
C THR A 154 3.43 -3.83 4.28
N PRO A 155 3.21 -4.60 3.20
CA PRO A 155 2.94 -6.04 3.34
C PRO A 155 4.18 -6.78 3.87
N PHE A 156 3.97 -7.78 4.73
CA PHE A 156 5.04 -8.67 5.16
C PHE A 156 5.38 -9.67 4.05
N HIS A 157 6.67 -9.91 3.81
CA HIS A 157 7.16 -10.69 2.65
C HIS A 157 7.44 -12.16 2.96
N ASP A 158 6.69 -12.77 3.87
CA ASP A 158 6.84 -14.16 4.26
C ASP A 158 5.63 -14.97 3.80
N PHE A 159 5.80 -15.65 2.65
CA PHE A 159 4.77 -16.46 2.02
C PHE A 159 4.95 -17.94 2.35
N SER A 160 5.46 -18.28 3.54
CA SER A 160 5.81 -19.63 4.01
C SER A 160 4.62 -20.60 4.18
N GLY A 161 3.62 -20.54 3.30
CA GLY A 161 2.43 -21.38 3.32
C GLY A 161 1.42 -21.01 4.40
N SER A 162 1.64 -19.90 5.11
CA SER A 162 0.65 -19.40 6.06
C SER A 162 -0.54 -18.76 5.35
N SER A 163 -1.74 -19.15 5.78
CA SER A 163 -3.01 -18.53 5.37
C SER A 163 -3.18 -17.08 5.84
N ASP A 164 -2.27 -16.62 6.69
CA ASP A 164 -2.41 -15.39 7.45
C ASP A 164 -1.75 -14.21 6.74
N PHE A 165 -2.52 -13.13 6.54
CA PHE A 165 -1.97 -11.88 6.01
C PHE A 165 -1.38 -11.06 7.14
N ARG A 166 -0.18 -10.53 6.93
CA ARG A 166 0.57 -9.77 7.93
C ARG A 166 1.05 -8.45 7.37
N ILE A 167 1.07 -7.44 8.24
CA ILE A 167 1.62 -6.11 7.95
C ILE A 167 2.87 -5.84 8.74
N LEU A 168 3.82 -5.15 8.10
CA LEU A 168 4.95 -4.53 8.76
C LEU A 168 4.51 -3.19 9.34
N ARG A 169 4.59 -3.08 10.66
CA ARG A 169 4.46 -1.81 11.37
C ARG A 169 5.84 -1.27 11.70
N THR A 170 6.02 0.05 11.57
CA THR A 170 7.30 0.74 11.82
C THR A 170 7.48 1.07 13.31
N ASP A 171 6.61 0.54 14.17
CA ASP A 171 6.71 0.64 15.62
C ASP A 171 7.95 -0.14 16.10
N SER A 172 9.05 0.61 16.17
CA SER A 172 10.33 0.20 16.73
C SER A 172 10.28 0.03 18.26
N MET A 173 9.10 -0.23 18.84
CA MET A 173 8.89 -0.62 20.23
C MET A 173 8.55 -2.12 20.30
N SER A 174 9.56 -2.99 20.15
CA SER A 174 9.64 -4.31 20.79
C SER A 174 10.76 -5.14 20.15
N SER A 175 11.97 -5.06 20.71
CA SER A 175 12.95 -6.14 20.58
C SER A 175 12.61 -7.34 21.48
N HIS A 176 11.57 -7.24 22.32
CA HIS A 176 11.09 -8.33 23.16
C HIS A 176 9.59 -8.15 23.39
N LEU A 177 8.82 -9.15 22.94
CA LEU A 177 7.37 -9.37 23.07
C LEU A 177 6.53 -9.02 21.83
N THR A 178 6.18 -10.12 21.15
CA THR A 178 5.03 -10.36 20.26
C THR A 178 4.96 -9.64 18.93
N ASN A 179 4.96 -10.46 17.88
CA ASN A 179 4.43 -10.25 16.53
C ASN A 179 3.14 -9.40 16.51
N ASN A 180 3.24 -8.07 16.63
CA ASN A 180 2.12 -7.14 16.48
C ASN A 180 1.82 -6.85 15.00
N ALA A 181 2.06 -7.82 14.12
CA ALA A 181 1.45 -7.78 12.79
C ALA A 181 -0.05 -7.91 13.01
N ALA A 182 -0.85 -6.97 12.50
CA ALA A 182 -2.27 -7.22 12.40
C ALA A 182 -2.44 -8.46 11.50
N VAL A 183 -2.90 -9.56 12.09
CA VAL A 183 -3.11 -10.82 11.39
C VAL A 183 -4.54 -10.85 10.88
N LEU A 184 -4.70 -11.05 9.58
CA LEU A 184 -5.99 -11.40 8.98
C LEU A 184 -6.01 -12.89 8.68
N ASN A 185 -7.14 -13.51 8.98
CA ASN A 185 -7.37 -14.91 8.66
C ASN A 185 -7.86 -15.03 7.21
N ALA A 186 -7.73 -16.21 6.61
CA ALA A 186 -8.23 -16.45 5.27
C ALA A 186 -9.74 -16.16 5.11
N SER A 187 -10.53 -16.34 6.17
CA SER A 187 -11.96 -16.01 6.16
C SER A 187 -12.26 -14.52 5.93
N ASP A 188 -11.31 -13.63 6.24
CA ASP A 188 -11.50 -12.19 6.06
C ASP A 188 -11.35 -11.76 4.59
N MET A 189 -10.84 -12.63 3.72
CA MET A 189 -10.57 -12.33 2.30
C MET A 189 -11.84 -12.13 1.47
N HIS A 190 -12.94 -12.74 1.89
CA HIS A 190 -14.26 -12.58 1.27
C HIS A 190 -15.01 -11.34 1.78
N ARG A 191 -14.49 -10.66 2.79
CA ARG A 191 -15.12 -9.45 3.31
C ARG A 191 -14.79 -8.26 2.42
N PRO A 192 -15.67 -7.25 2.38
CA PRO A 192 -15.36 -5.97 1.74
C PRO A 192 -14.05 -5.39 2.26
N MET A 193 -13.23 -4.86 1.36
CA MET A 193 -11.89 -4.36 1.68
C MET A 193 -11.89 -3.31 2.80
N GLY A 194 -12.86 -2.40 2.82
CA GLY A 194 -12.98 -1.41 3.90
C GLY A 194 -13.17 -2.05 5.28
N THR A 195 -13.92 -3.15 5.37
CA THR A 195 -14.09 -3.92 6.62
C THR A 195 -12.78 -4.58 7.04
N MET A 196 -12.07 -5.19 6.08
CA MET A 196 -10.78 -5.82 6.30
C MET A 196 -9.75 -4.81 6.82
N LEU A 197 -9.60 -3.66 6.15
CA LEU A 197 -8.63 -2.63 6.53
C LEU A 197 -8.97 -1.96 7.87
N ARG A 198 -10.26 -1.80 8.18
CA ARG A 198 -10.71 -1.33 9.49
C ARG A 198 -10.37 -2.33 10.59
N LYS A 199 -10.52 -3.64 10.35
CA LYS A 199 -10.11 -4.69 11.29
C LYS A 199 -8.61 -4.63 11.60
N MET A 200 -7.79 -4.20 10.64
CA MET A 200 -6.34 -4.00 10.81
C MET A 200 -5.97 -2.69 11.51
N GLY A 201 -6.94 -1.81 11.77
CA GLY A 201 -6.73 -0.48 12.32
C GLY A 201 -6.04 0.48 11.34
N LEU A 202 -6.17 0.23 10.03
CA LEU A 202 -5.55 1.06 8.98
C LEU A 202 -6.43 2.22 8.54
N LEU A 203 -7.75 2.06 8.70
CA LEU A 203 -8.72 3.11 8.46
C LEU A 203 -9.16 3.69 9.80
N PRO A 204 -9.12 5.03 9.98
CA PRO A 204 -9.68 5.63 11.17
C PRO A 204 -11.16 5.26 11.25
N ILE A 205 -11.56 4.68 12.38
CA ILE A 205 -12.99 4.62 12.71
C ILE A 205 -13.38 6.08 12.87
N MET A 206 -14.16 6.60 11.93
CA MET A 206 -14.85 7.87 12.12
C MET A 206 -15.83 7.67 13.27
N CYS A 207 -15.34 7.81 14.50
CA CYS A 207 -16.20 7.93 15.65
C CYS A 207 -17.08 9.15 15.37
N PRO A 208 -18.42 9.06 15.53
CA PRO A 208 -19.26 10.24 15.48
C PRO A 208 -18.66 11.27 16.42
N ALA A 209 -18.49 12.51 15.93
CA ALA A 209 -17.78 13.58 16.59
C ALA A 209 -18.04 13.53 18.10
N MET A 210 -17.02 13.10 18.85
CA MET A 210 -17.12 13.10 20.31
C MET A 210 -17.53 14.51 20.72
N PRO A 211 -18.58 14.67 21.55
CA PRO A 211 -18.84 15.95 22.17
C PRO A 211 -17.53 16.44 22.79
N PRO A 212 -17.19 17.73 22.72
CA PRO A 212 -15.94 18.24 23.25
C PRO A 212 -15.78 17.73 24.67
N PHE A 213 -14.70 16.99 24.92
CA PHE A 213 -14.38 16.37 26.19
C PHE A 213 -14.20 17.50 27.22
N ARG A 214 -15.29 17.92 27.87
CA ARG A 214 -15.22 18.80 29.03
C ARG A 214 -14.80 17.92 30.19
N ALA A 215 -13.50 17.95 30.50
CA ALA A 215 -13.03 17.44 31.79
C ALA A 215 -13.83 18.15 32.90
N PRO A 216 -14.52 17.42 33.79
CA PRO A 216 -15.25 18.04 34.88
C PRO A 216 -14.24 18.45 35.95
N GLY A 217 -13.84 19.73 35.92
CA GLY A 217 -13.03 20.37 36.95
C GLY A 217 -11.54 20.02 36.88
N GLY A 218 -10.72 20.98 36.45
CA GLY A 218 -9.26 20.87 36.50
C GLY A 218 -8.63 21.57 35.31
N ASP A 219 -7.88 22.63 35.64
CA ASP A 219 -7.04 23.50 34.81
C ASP A 219 -7.20 23.47 33.29
N SER A 220 -7.34 24.68 32.74
CA SER A 220 -7.34 24.98 31.32
C SER A 220 -6.17 24.31 30.60
N ALA A 221 -6.35 23.07 30.15
CA ALA A 221 -5.41 22.40 29.27
C ALA A 221 -5.25 23.32 28.05
N THR A 222 -4.06 23.88 27.88
CA THR A 222 -3.76 24.84 26.83
C THR A 222 -3.78 24.08 25.50
N PHE A 223 -4.97 23.94 24.91
CA PHE A 223 -5.14 23.31 23.61
C PHE A 223 -4.49 24.21 22.56
N MET A 224 -3.30 23.84 22.11
CA MET A 224 -2.63 24.54 21.02
C MET A 224 -3.26 24.08 19.71
N LYS A 225 -3.80 25.02 18.94
CA LYS A 225 -4.38 24.73 17.63
C LYS A 225 -3.26 24.28 16.69
N LEU A 226 -3.32 23.04 16.19
CA LEU A 226 -2.25 22.44 15.37
C LEU A 226 -1.88 23.30 14.14
N SER A 227 -2.83 24.04 13.59
CA SER A 227 -2.61 24.93 12.44
C SER A 227 -1.66 26.11 12.71
N THR A 228 -1.37 26.42 13.98
CA THR A 228 -0.46 27.51 14.36
C THR A 228 0.90 27.01 14.86
N VAL A 229 1.11 25.69 14.90
CA VAL A 229 2.34 25.10 15.43
C VAL A 229 3.31 24.85 14.28
N CYS A 230 4.39 25.62 14.25
CA CYS A 230 5.49 25.37 13.33
C CYS A 230 6.43 24.29 13.90
N TYR A 231 7.15 23.59 13.01
CA TYR A 231 8.09 22.54 13.42
C TYR A 231 9.16 23.06 14.40
N SER A 232 9.60 24.32 14.28
CA SER A 232 10.55 24.90 15.23
C SER A 232 10.00 24.91 16.66
N SER A 233 8.71 25.20 16.85
CA SER A 233 8.08 25.16 18.18
C SER A 233 7.96 23.72 18.69
N LEU A 234 7.57 22.77 17.85
CA LEU A 234 7.53 21.34 18.23
C LEU A 234 8.89 20.84 18.69
N ARG A 235 9.96 21.21 17.96
CA ARG A 235 11.32 20.80 18.27
C ARG A 235 11.91 21.51 19.49
N GLN A 236 11.66 22.81 19.64
CA GLN A 236 12.27 23.61 20.72
C GLN A 236 11.55 23.47 22.06
N ILE A 237 10.22 23.33 22.04
CA ILE A 237 9.40 23.31 23.26
C ILE A 237 9.05 21.87 23.65
N GLY A 238 8.67 21.06 22.67
CA GLY A 238 8.23 19.68 22.92
C GLY A 238 9.34 18.63 22.75
N GLU A 239 10.55 19.06 22.39
CA GLU A 239 11.68 18.19 22.00
C GLU A 239 11.28 17.14 20.95
N VAL A 240 10.29 17.48 20.12
CA VAL A 240 9.72 16.55 19.16
C VAL A 240 10.62 16.42 17.94
N SER A 241 11.00 15.19 17.61
CA SER A 241 11.71 14.83 16.40
C SER A 241 10.74 14.31 15.32
N ILE A 242 11.11 14.48 14.05
CA ILE A 242 10.31 13.95 12.93
C ILE A 242 10.87 12.59 12.51
N LEU A 243 10.00 11.59 12.51
CA LEU A 243 10.27 10.28 11.90
C LEU A 243 9.59 10.19 10.54
N TRP A 244 10.36 10.02 9.48
CA TRP A 244 9.80 9.81 8.14
C TRP A 244 9.32 8.38 7.97
N VAL A 245 8.01 8.21 7.69
CA VAL A 245 7.38 6.91 7.49
C VAL A 245 6.93 6.70 6.06
N ASN A 246 6.87 5.43 5.65
CA ASN A 246 6.41 5.03 4.31
C ASN A 246 4.92 4.66 4.28
N ASN A 247 4.29 4.49 5.43
CA ASN A 247 2.87 4.12 5.52
C ASN A 247 2.03 5.37 5.83
N LEU A 248 0.96 5.57 5.07
CA LEU A 248 0.04 6.69 5.25
C LEU A 248 -0.78 6.56 6.54
N SER A 249 -1.12 5.34 6.97
CA SER A 249 -1.83 5.09 8.24
C SER A 249 -1.03 5.53 9.48
N GLU A 250 0.30 5.65 9.34
CA GLU A 250 1.19 6.12 10.41
C GLU A 250 1.39 7.65 10.40
N HIS A 251 0.81 8.37 9.43
CA HIS A 251 0.95 9.81 9.32
C HIS A 251 0.31 10.53 10.52
N CYS A 252 1.03 11.50 11.08
CA CYS A 252 0.63 12.29 12.23
C CYS A 252 0.42 11.49 13.53
N GLN A 253 0.88 10.24 13.58
CA GLN A 253 0.97 9.52 14.85
C GLN A 253 2.13 10.09 15.69
N PHE A 254 1.82 10.43 16.93
CA PHE A 254 2.80 10.93 17.89
C PHE A 254 3.16 9.85 18.91
N ASP A 255 4.44 9.50 19.00
CA ASP A 255 4.98 8.65 20.05
C ASP A 255 5.45 9.53 21.21
N ALA A 256 4.62 9.63 22.25
CA ALA A 256 4.93 10.40 23.44
C ALA A 256 6.15 9.88 24.22
N LYS A 257 6.52 8.59 24.08
CA LYS A 257 7.68 8.02 24.79
C LYS A 257 9.00 8.44 24.16
N ARG A 258 9.01 8.60 22.83
CA ARG A 258 10.20 9.00 22.06
C ARG A 258 10.20 10.46 21.64
N GLN A 259 9.08 11.15 21.86
CA GLN A 259 8.82 12.47 21.31
C GLN A 259 9.02 12.45 19.79
N GLU A 260 8.51 11.43 19.11
CA GLU A 260 8.63 11.27 17.66
C GLU A 260 7.26 11.52 17.00
N LEU A 261 7.21 12.49 16.09
CA LEU A 261 6.07 12.73 15.21
C LEU A 261 6.33 12.05 13.86
N LYS A 262 5.50 11.06 13.52
CA LYS A 262 5.60 10.33 12.25
C LYS A 262 5.02 11.15 11.10
N ILE A 263 5.81 11.41 10.07
CA ILE A 263 5.42 12.16 8.87
C ILE A 263 5.62 11.30 7.63
N PHE A 264 4.59 11.24 6.79
CA PHE A 264 4.62 10.46 5.56
C PHE A 264 5.58 11.08 4.53
N ARG A 265 6.46 10.25 3.95
CA ARG A 265 7.57 10.70 3.10
C ARG A 265 7.17 11.08 1.66
N PHE A 266 5.98 10.73 1.19
CA PHE A 266 5.57 10.92 -0.21
C PHE A 266 4.41 11.92 -0.38
N PRO A 267 4.59 13.23 -0.10
CA PRO A 267 3.51 14.21 -0.15
C PRO A 267 2.87 14.34 -1.55
N ALA A 268 3.64 14.12 -2.63
CA ALA A 268 3.13 14.13 -3.99
C ALA A 268 2.09 13.03 -4.25
N TYR A 269 2.22 11.88 -3.56
CA TYR A 269 1.23 10.82 -3.62
C TYR A 269 -0.09 11.25 -2.97
N CYS A 270 -0.05 12.01 -1.86
CA CYS A 270 -1.25 12.57 -1.25
C CYS A 270 -1.94 13.61 -2.17
N LEU A 271 -1.16 14.44 -2.87
CA LEU A 271 -1.69 15.36 -3.87
C LEU A 271 -2.38 14.62 -5.02
N TYR A 272 -1.79 13.50 -5.45
CA TYR A 272 -2.39 12.62 -6.44
C TYR A 272 -3.73 12.05 -5.96
N LEU A 273 -3.78 11.47 -4.76
CA LEU A 273 -5.04 10.95 -4.18
C LEU A 273 -6.12 12.04 -4.08
N LYS A 274 -5.75 13.23 -3.60
CA LYS A 274 -6.67 14.37 -3.51
C LYS A 274 -7.19 14.79 -4.89
N ARG A 275 -6.34 14.78 -5.91
CA ARG A 275 -6.75 15.09 -7.28
C ARG A 275 -7.73 14.05 -7.82
N MET A 276 -7.48 12.77 -7.58
CA MET A 276 -8.44 11.72 -7.95
C MET A 276 -9.80 11.98 -7.28
N GLU A 277 -9.83 12.44 -6.02
CA GLU A 277 -11.07 12.80 -5.34
C GLU A 277 -11.74 14.06 -5.94
N SER A 278 -10.97 15.06 -6.35
CA SER A 278 -11.50 16.30 -6.96
C SER A 278 -12.07 16.05 -8.36
N ASP A 279 -11.36 15.29 -9.20
CA ASP A 279 -11.85 14.89 -10.52
C ASP A 279 -13.18 14.09 -10.40
N VAL A 280 -13.40 13.37 -9.29
CA VAL A 280 -14.67 12.69 -8.95
C VAL A 280 -15.78 13.68 -8.58
N LYS A 281 -15.46 14.75 -7.84
CA LYS A 281 -16.48 15.73 -7.37
C LYS A 281 -16.99 16.62 -8.49
N ASP A 282 -16.14 16.94 -9.46
CA ASP A 282 -16.53 17.70 -10.66
C ASP A 282 -17.34 16.83 -11.65
N PHE A 283 -17.27 15.50 -11.50
CA PHE A 283 -18.05 14.49 -12.24
C PHE A 283 -19.25 13.93 -11.45
N ASN A 284 -19.88 14.74 -10.59
CA ASN A 284 -21.20 14.42 -10.02
C ASN A 284 -22.33 14.59 -11.06
N SER A 285 -22.27 13.77 -12.12
CA SER A 285 -23.42 13.08 -12.69
C SER A 285 -22.88 11.83 -13.37
N SER A 286 -22.97 10.71 -12.65
CA SER A 286 -22.67 9.34 -13.06
C SER A 286 -21.19 8.97 -13.23
N TYR A 287 -20.80 7.95 -12.45
CA TYR A 287 -19.59 7.13 -12.53
C TYR A 287 -18.32 7.64 -11.81
N LEU A 288 -18.21 7.34 -10.51
CA LEU A 288 -17.01 6.71 -9.94
C LEU A 288 -17.35 5.95 -8.63
N PRO A 289 -16.67 4.83 -8.33
CA PRO A 289 -17.14 3.83 -7.38
C PRO A 289 -16.91 4.22 -5.92
N PRO A 290 -17.78 3.76 -5.00
CA PRO A 290 -17.68 4.08 -3.58
C PRO A 290 -16.46 3.46 -2.85
N ALA A 291 -15.71 2.52 -3.45
CA ALA A 291 -14.61 1.80 -2.77
C ALA A 291 -13.45 2.68 -2.32
N ILE A 292 -13.09 3.67 -3.14
CA ILE A 292 -11.98 4.58 -2.86
C ILE A 292 -12.42 5.71 -1.92
N LYS A 293 -13.74 5.99 -1.83
CA LYS A 293 -14.27 7.01 -0.92
C LYS A 293 -14.22 6.59 0.55
N GLU A 294 -14.08 5.29 0.83
CA GLU A 294 -14.00 4.72 2.17
C GLU A 294 -12.57 4.27 2.58
N LEU A 295 -11.58 4.40 1.70
CA LEU A 295 -10.15 4.22 1.98
C LEU A 295 -9.51 5.53 2.44
#